data_AF-A0A703U377-F1
#
_entry.id   AF-A0A703U377-F1
#
_cell.length_a   1.000
_cell.length_b   1.000
_cell.length_c   1.000
_cell.angle_alpha   90.00
_cell.angle_beta   90.00
_cell.angle_gamma   90.00
#
_symmetry.space_group_name_H-M   'P 1'
#
loop_
_entity.id
_entity.type
_entity.pdbx_description
1 polymer ?
#
loop_
_entity_poly.entity_id
_entity_poly.type
_entity_poly.pdbx_seq_one_letter_code
_entity_poly.pdbx_strand_id
1 'polypeptide(L)'
;ARLPAASDHCPPLQGSDAAPLMLSGVRDGAVIRQLPGQENVTLPVSTTGGKGRRWWFLNGEPVNGENNRLSLLLNIAGRYQLVVMDESGQVAAVNFELIR
;
A
#
# COMPACT_ATOMS: atom_id res chain seq x y z
N ALA A 1 23.22 -29.42 7.37
CA ALA A 1 22.68 -29.76 6.04
C ALA A 1 22.78 -28.53 5.14
N ARG A 2 23.04 -28.69 3.83
CA ARG A 2 23.01 -27.58 2.85
C ARG A 2 21.66 -27.55 2.13
N LEU A 3 21.20 -26.37 1.77
CA LEU A 3 20.00 -26.21 0.95
C LEU A 3 20.22 -26.77 -0.47
N PRO A 4 19.17 -27.28 -1.14
CA PRO A 4 19.24 -27.71 -2.52
C PRO A 4 19.45 -26.53 -3.48
N ALA A 5 19.77 -26.84 -4.73
CA ALA A 5 19.83 -25.85 -5.81
C ALA A 5 18.45 -25.20 -6.04
N ALA A 6 18.45 -23.99 -6.60
CA ALA A 6 17.24 -23.30 -7.04
C ALA A 6 16.46 -24.15 -8.06
N SER A 7 15.13 -24.04 -8.05
CA SER A 7 14.28 -24.74 -9.01
C SER A 7 14.39 -24.11 -10.40
N ASP A 8 14.59 -24.91 -11.45
CA ASP A 8 14.53 -24.42 -12.83
C ASP A 8 13.10 -24.11 -13.28
N HIS A 9 12.09 -24.69 -12.61
CA HIS A 9 10.66 -24.49 -12.95
C HIS A 9 10.08 -23.22 -12.33
N CYS A 10 10.58 -22.83 -11.16
CA CYS A 10 10.26 -21.59 -10.49
C CYS A 10 11.56 -21.03 -9.93
N PRO A 11 12.42 -20.47 -10.81
CA PRO A 11 13.67 -19.89 -10.35
C PRO A 11 13.32 -18.75 -9.39
N PRO A 12 14.07 -18.62 -8.27
CA PRO A 12 13.87 -17.52 -7.37
C PRO A 12 14.00 -16.22 -8.17
N LEU A 13 13.10 -15.27 -7.89
CA LEU A 13 13.19 -13.95 -8.48
C LEU A 13 14.57 -13.39 -8.17
N GLN A 14 15.38 -13.15 -9.22
CA GLN A 14 16.69 -12.55 -9.05
C GLN A 14 16.51 -11.22 -8.34
N GLY A 15 17.34 -10.98 -7.33
CA GLY A 15 17.19 -9.91 -6.33
C GLY A 15 16.65 -8.61 -6.91
N SER A 16 15.63 -8.07 -6.25
CA SER A 16 15.03 -6.79 -6.61
C SER A 16 16.09 -5.69 -6.49
N ASP A 17 16.69 -5.29 -7.61
CA ASP A 17 17.53 -4.09 -7.70
C ASP A 17 16.70 -2.78 -7.61
N ALA A 18 15.39 -2.91 -7.39
CA ALA A 18 14.52 -1.78 -7.13
C ALA A 18 14.68 -1.32 -5.68
N ALA A 19 14.76 -0.01 -5.48
CA ALA A 19 14.68 0.59 -4.15
C ALA A 19 13.44 0.06 -3.38
N PRO A 20 13.48 -0.04 -2.05
CA PRO A 20 12.36 -0.54 -1.26
C PRO A 20 11.05 0.17 -1.58
N LEU A 21 9.94 -0.58 -1.68
CA LEU A 21 8.62 0.00 -1.85
C LEU A 21 8.22 0.80 -0.60
N MET A 22 7.97 2.09 -0.77
CA MET A 22 7.61 3.00 0.32
C MET A 22 6.27 3.66 0.03
N LEU A 23 5.38 3.71 1.03
CA LEU A 23 4.08 4.38 0.97
C LEU A 23 4.20 5.78 1.60
N SER A 24 3.66 6.78 0.89
CA SER A 24 3.65 8.19 1.30
C SER A 24 2.24 8.77 1.24
N GLY A 25 2.00 9.87 1.96
CA GLY A 25 0.70 10.56 2.06
C GLY A 25 -0.04 10.29 3.36
N VAL A 26 0.24 9.17 4.03
CA VAL A 26 -0.25 8.86 5.38
C VAL A 26 0.81 8.07 6.14
N ARG A 27 0.89 8.28 7.46
CA ARG A 27 1.84 7.59 8.34
C ARG A 27 1.11 6.49 9.12
N ASP A 28 1.85 5.45 9.51
CA ASP A 28 1.33 4.47 10.45
C ASP A 28 1.01 5.13 11.79
N GLY A 29 -0.15 4.78 12.37
CA GLY A 29 -0.72 5.39 13.56
C GLY A 29 -1.30 6.81 13.36
N ALA A 30 -1.40 7.31 12.12
CA ALA A 30 -1.96 8.64 11.89
C ALA A 30 -3.45 8.70 12.27
N VAL A 31 -3.87 9.85 12.81
CA VAL A 31 -5.28 10.17 13.05
C VAL A 31 -5.67 11.30 12.11
N ILE A 32 -6.63 11.03 11.24
CA ILE A 32 -7.17 11.95 10.24
C ILE A 32 -8.49 12.49 10.78
N ARG A 33 -8.65 13.81 10.82
CA ARG A 33 -9.90 14.46 11.24
C ARG A 33 -10.68 14.95 10.02
N GLN A 34 -11.93 14.52 9.93
CA GLN A 34 -12.88 15.05 8.96
C GLN A 34 -13.25 16.50 9.31
N LEU A 35 -13.28 17.38 8.30
CA LEU A 35 -13.66 18.77 8.52
C LEU A 35 -15.17 18.88 8.80
N PRO A 36 -15.60 19.79 9.71
CA PRO A 36 -17.02 20.06 9.93
C PRO A 36 -17.73 20.44 8.64
N GLY A 37 -18.88 19.81 8.37
CA GLY A 37 -19.69 20.06 7.17
C GLY A 37 -19.21 19.36 5.89
N GLN A 38 -18.11 18.61 5.93
CA GLN A 38 -17.74 17.70 4.84
C GLN A 38 -18.27 16.30 5.11
N GLU A 39 -18.75 15.60 4.08
CA GLU A 39 -19.23 14.21 4.19
C GLU A 39 -18.12 13.18 3.98
N ASN A 40 -17.05 13.55 3.29
CA ASN A 40 -15.95 12.66 2.92
C ASN A 40 -14.59 13.34 3.13
N VAL A 41 -13.55 12.51 3.32
CA VAL A 41 -12.13 12.91 3.29
C VAL A 41 -11.47 12.26 2.08
N THR A 42 -10.76 13.06 1.28
CA THR A 42 -9.91 12.56 0.20
C THR A 42 -8.46 12.57 0.65
N LEU A 43 -7.85 11.39 0.72
CA LEU A 43 -6.48 11.18 1.13
C LEU A 43 -5.61 10.80 -0.08
N PRO A 44 -4.80 11.72 -0.62
CA PRO A 44 -3.86 11.38 -1.68
C PRO A 44 -2.67 10.60 -1.09
N VAL A 45 -2.44 9.41 -1.62
CA VAL A 45 -1.30 8.57 -1.28
C VAL A 45 -0.51 8.20 -2.53
N SER A 46 0.76 7.89 -2.35
CA SER A 46 1.64 7.48 -3.43
C SER A 46 2.67 6.49 -2.96
N THR A 47 3.33 5.85 -3.93
CA THR A 47 4.50 5.01 -3.68
C THR A 47 5.74 5.51 -4.38
N THR A 48 6.88 5.25 -3.75
CA THR A 48 8.22 5.38 -4.32
C THR A 48 8.95 4.04 -4.19
N GLY A 49 9.99 3.83 -4.99
CA GLY A 49 10.64 2.52 -5.08
C GLY A 49 9.69 1.44 -5.60
N GLY A 50 10.01 0.18 -5.34
CA GLY A 50 9.32 -0.99 -5.85
C GLY A 50 9.43 -1.16 -7.37
N LYS A 51 8.89 -2.26 -7.88
CA LYS A 51 9.02 -2.68 -9.27
C LYS A 51 7.66 -2.86 -9.94
N GLY A 52 7.54 -2.38 -11.18
CA GLY A 52 6.44 -2.77 -12.06
C GLY A 52 5.08 -2.20 -11.66
N ARG A 53 4.03 -3.03 -11.70
CA ARG A 53 2.66 -2.63 -11.33
C ARG A 53 2.50 -2.52 -9.81
N ARG A 54 1.52 -1.70 -9.38
CA ARG A 54 1.05 -1.64 -7.98
C ARG A 54 -0.39 -2.11 -7.88
N TRP A 55 -0.66 -2.89 -6.84
CA TRP A 55 -2.00 -3.28 -6.41
C TRP A 55 -2.27 -2.71 -5.03
N TRP A 56 -3.41 -2.05 -4.88
CA TRP A 56 -3.81 -1.37 -3.66
C TRP A 56 -4.96 -2.10 -2.99
N PHE A 57 -4.93 -2.16 -1.66
CA PHE A 57 -5.97 -2.78 -0.86
C PHE A 57 -6.32 -1.90 0.35
N LEU A 58 -7.61 -1.68 0.56
CA LEU A 58 -8.14 -1.02 1.74
C LEU A 58 -8.88 -2.06 2.59
N ASN A 59 -8.42 -2.31 3.81
CA ASN A 59 -8.99 -3.31 4.71
C ASN A 59 -9.11 -4.72 4.07
N GLY A 60 -8.16 -5.07 3.21
CA GLY A 60 -8.15 -6.34 2.46
C GLY A 60 -8.90 -6.31 1.13
N GLU A 61 -9.73 -5.31 0.87
CA GLU A 61 -10.47 -5.17 -0.39
C GLU A 61 -9.65 -4.43 -1.44
N PRO A 62 -9.59 -4.92 -2.69
CA PRO A 62 -8.85 -4.25 -3.75
C PRO A 62 -9.48 -2.89 -4.11
N VAL A 63 -8.65 -1.88 -4.30
CA VAL A 63 -9.09 -0.53 -4.73
C VAL A 63 -8.38 -0.10 -6.00
N ASN A 64 -9.11 0.64 -6.84
CA ASN A 64 -8.56 1.14 -8.10
C ASN A 64 -7.62 2.33 -7.83
N GLY A 65 -6.33 2.13 -8.07
CA GLY A 65 -5.30 3.17 -8.04
C GLY A 65 -4.70 3.41 -9.43
N GLU A 66 -4.11 4.58 -9.62
CA GLU A 66 -3.35 4.93 -10.82
C GLU A 66 -1.89 4.50 -10.64
N ASN A 67 -1.63 3.20 -10.75
CA ASN A 67 -0.31 2.61 -10.55
C ASN A 67 0.30 3.06 -9.21
N ASN A 68 1.29 3.96 -9.22
CA ASN A 68 1.96 4.41 -8.01
C ASN A 68 1.20 5.47 -7.20
N ARG A 69 -0.01 5.88 -7.60
CA ARG A 69 -0.83 6.88 -6.90
C ARG A 69 -2.22 6.33 -6.61
N LEU A 70 -2.83 6.79 -5.52
CA LEU A 70 -4.20 6.49 -5.15
C LEU A 70 -4.82 7.72 -4.46
N SER A 71 -6.03 8.08 -4.87
CA SER A 71 -6.85 9.08 -4.17
C SER A 71 -7.90 8.35 -3.36
N LEU A 72 -7.64 8.12 -2.08
CA LEU A 72 -8.49 7.32 -1.23
C LEU A 72 -9.64 8.17 -0.66
N LEU A 73 -10.88 7.81 -0.99
CA LEU A 73 -12.08 8.46 -0.47
C LEU A 73 -12.58 7.71 0.77
N LEU A 74 -12.70 8.42 1.89
CA LEU A 74 -13.13 7.86 3.18
C LEU A 74 -14.32 8.63 3.73
N ASN A 75 -15.32 7.92 4.24
CA ASN A 75 -16.57 8.51 4.72
C ASN A 75 -17.10 7.89 6.03
N ILE A 76 -16.46 6.83 6.51
CA ILE A 76 -16.85 6.12 7.73
C ILE A 76 -15.73 6.31 8.77
N ALA A 77 -16.07 6.86 9.93
CA ALA A 77 -15.10 6.96 11.01
C ALA A 77 -14.69 5.55 11.48
N GLY A 78 -13.40 5.36 11.78
CA GLY A 78 -12.86 4.07 12.20
C GLY A 78 -11.42 3.85 11.80
N ARG A 79 -10.92 2.65 12.11
CA ARG A 79 -9.57 2.23 11.78
C ARG A 79 -9.51 1.67 10.37
N TYR A 80 -8.44 2.00 9.67
CA TYR A 80 -8.16 1.59 8.32
C TYR A 80 -6.77 0.99 8.22
N GLN A 81 -6.65 -0.01 7.36
CA GLN A 81 -5.37 -0.53 6.87
C GLN A 81 -5.31 -0.28 5.36
N LEU A 82 -4.25 0.39 4.93
CA LEU A 82 -3.93 0.55 3.52
C LEU A 82 -2.67 -0.26 3.22
N VAL A 83 -2.77 -1.13 2.22
CA VAL A 83 -1.68 -1.98 1.75
C VAL A 83 -1.44 -1.72 0.27
N VAL A 84 -0.17 -1.67 -0.12
CA VAL A 84 0.26 -1.66 -1.52
C VAL A 84 1.28 -2.76 -1.76
N MET A 85 1.06 -3.51 -2.83
CA MET A 85 1.96 -4.58 -3.29
C MET A 85 2.49 -4.24 -4.68
N ASP A 86 3.77 -4.54 -4.92
CA ASP A 86 4.38 -4.41 -6.24
C ASP A 86 4.53 -5.75 -6.98
N GLU A 87 4.95 -5.71 -8.25
CA GLU A 87 5.09 -6.89 -9.12
C GLU A 87 6.17 -7.88 -8.67
N SER A 88 7.09 -7.45 -7.81
CA SER A 88 8.08 -8.33 -7.18
C SER A 88 7.60 -8.97 -5.88
N GLY A 89 6.37 -8.64 -5.44
CA GLY A 89 5.80 -9.11 -4.18
C GLY A 89 6.25 -8.31 -2.96
N GLN A 90 6.91 -7.16 -3.13
CA GLN A 90 7.17 -6.25 -2.00
C GLN A 90 5.87 -5.63 -1.54
N VAL A 91 5.74 -5.43 -0.22
CA VAL A 91 4.55 -4.88 0.41
C VAL A 91 4.93 -3.71 1.30
N ALA A 92 4.17 -2.63 1.21
CA ALA A 92 4.16 -1.56 2.20
C ALA A 92 2.74 -1.44 2.78
N ALA A 93 2.65 -1.29 4.10
CA ALA A 93 1.38 -1.21 4.81
C ALA A 93 1.42 -0.11 5.87
N VAL A 94 0.28 0.54 6.07
CA VAL A 94 0.07 1.56 7.10
C VAL A 94 -1.31 1.39 7.70
N ASN A 95 -1.41 1.59 9.00
CA ASN A 95 -2.67 1.62 9.74
C ASN A 95 -2.93 3.04 10.22
N PHE A 96 -4.16 3.53 10.09
CA PHE A 96 -4.53 4.88 10.50
C PHE A 96 -6.00 4.92 10.92
N GLU A 97 -6.42 6.01 11.54
CA GLU A 97 -7.79 6.20 12.02
C GLU A 97 -8.42 7.46 11.42
N LEU A 98 -9.69 7.37 11.02
CA LEU A 98 -10.52 8.52 10.66
C LEU A 98 -11.46 8.84 11.82
N ILE A 99 -11.40 10.08 12.30
CA ILE A 99 -12.31 10.62 13.32
C ILE A 99 -13.11 11.80 12.75
N ARG A 100 -14.27 12.06 13.37
CA ARG A 100 -15.06 13.28 13.14
C ARG A 100 -14.57 14.41 14.03
#